data_AF-A0A9D5P423-F1
#
_entry.id   AF-A0A9D5P423-F1
#
_cell.length_a   1.000
_cell.length_b   1.000
_cell.length_c   1.000
_cell.angle_alpha   90.00
_cell.angle_beta   90.00
_cell.angle_gamma   90.00
#
_symmetry.space_group_name_H-M   'P 1'
#
loop_
_entity.id
_entity.type
_entity.pdbx_description
1 polymer ?
#
loop_
_entity_poly.entity_id
_entity_poly.type
_entity_poly.pdbx_seq_one_letter_code
_entity_poly.pdbx_strand_id
1 'polypeptide(L)'
;MAGDFDFMCINNDKSLAPIIMPCDVIALKKLATWKTYIPGDFICVVVTSEYKVLRKVSVTQPDEQSINFTQMVDGTPVESSIPKDIIVEIYKVVGNYRRQ
;
A
#
# COMPACT_ATOMS: atom_id res chain seq x y z
N MET A 1 20.31 -9.31 6.49
CA MET A 1 19.38 -9.05 7.59
C MET A 1 18.10 -9.80 7.27
N ALA A 2 17.76 -10.85 8.02
CA ALA A 2 16.43 -11.46 7.90
C ALA A 2 15.45 -10.47 8.52
N GLY A 3 14.98 -9.52 7.71
CA GLY A 3 13.97 -8.56 8.13
C GLY A 3 12.67 -9.29 8.44
N ASP A 4 11.92 -8.79 9.41
CA ASP A 4 10.59 -9.26 9.75
C ASP A 4 9.61 -8.91 8.61
N PHE A 5 9.57 -9.75 7.57
CA PHE A 5 8.68 -9.68 6.41
C PHE A 5 8.18 -11.08 6.03
N ASP A 6 7.00 -11.16 5.44
CA ASP A 6 6.37 -12.43 5.06
C ASP A 6 6.83 -12.89 3.68
N PHE A 7 6.88 -11.98 2.70
CA PHE A 7 7.36 -12.25 1.35
C PHE A 7 7.82 -10.98 0.64
N MET A 8 8.43 -11.14 -0.54
CA MET A 8 8.81 -10.04 -1.42
C MET A 8 8.07 -10.14 -2.75
N CYS A 9 7.81 -9.01 -3.39
CA CYS A 9 7.29 -8.96 -4.76
C CYS A 9 7.91 -7.81 -5.58
N ILE A 10 7.73 -7.87 -6.89
CA ILE A 10 8.15 -6.81 -7.81
C ILE A 10 6.98 -5.85 -8.00
N ASN A 11 7.23 -4.55 -7.79
CA ASN A 11 6.25 -3.51 -8.08
C ASN A 11 6.17 -3.27 -9.59
N ASN A 12 4.98 -3.36 -10.17
CA ASN A 12 4.71 -3.00 -11.56
C ASN A 12 3.91 -1.69 -11.69
N ASP A 13 3.48 -1.10 -10.56
CA ASP A 13 2.66 0.11 -10.53
C ASP A 13 3.55 1.37 -10.53
N LYS A 14 3.05 2.46 -11.14
CA LYS A 14 3.68 3.79 -11.15
C LYS A 14 3.07 4.77 -10.14
N SER A 15 2.03 4.35 -9.42
CA SER A 15 1.22 5.19 -8.52
C SER A 15 1.95 5.75 -7.31
N LEU A 16 3.16 5.28 -6.99
CA LEU A 16 4.01 5.86 -5.94
C LEU A 16 5.37 6.30 -6.47
N ALA A 17 5.55 6.44 -7.78
CA ALA A 17 6.74 7.05 -8.33
C ALA A 17 6.85 8.52 -7.85
N PRO A 18 8.04 9.01 -7.45
CA PRO A 18 9.35 8.35 -7.53
C PRO A 18 9.77 7.54 -6.28
N ILE A 19 8.91 7.46 -5.26
CA ILE A 19 9.21 6.82 -3.97
C ILE A 19 9.43 5.31 -4.15
N ILE A 20 8.45 4.64 -4.76
CA ILE A 20 8.56 3.25 -5.19
C ILE A 20 8.36 3.24 -6.70
N MET A 21 9.40 2.84 -7.42
CA MET A 21 9.42 2.83 -8.87
C MET A 21 8.92 1.48 -9.40
N PRO A 22 8.41 1.44 -10.63
CA PRO A 22 8.27 0.18 -11.35
C PRO A 22 9.60 -0.60 -11.34
N CYS A 23 9.50 -1.92 -11.27
CA CYS A 23 10.61 -2.88 -11.13
C CYS A 23 11.31 -2.92 -9.76
N ASP A 24 10.95 -2.07 -8.80
CA ASP A 24 11.47 -2.20 -7.43
C ASP A 24 10.99 -3.50 -6.77
N VAL A 25 11.85 -4.13 -5.98
CA VAL A 25 11.46 -5.25 -5.10
C VAL A 25 11.01 -4.68 -3.76
N ILE A 26 9.80 -5.01 -3.33
CA ILE A 26 9.25 -4.59 -2.04
C ILE A 26 9.08 -5.79 -1.11
N ALA A 27 9.50 -5.62 0.15
CA ALA A 27 9.28 -6.57 1.22
C ALA A 27 7.98 -6.23 1.94
N LEU A 28 7.12 -7.22 2.14
CA LEU A 28 5.75 -7.07 2.60
C LEU A 28 5.52 -7.82 3.91
N LYS A 29 4.77 -7.19 4.83
CA LYS A 29 4.30 -7.79 6.07
C LYS A 29 2.78 -7.62 6.21
N LYS A 30 2.06 -8.70 6.47
CA LYS A 30 0.60 -8.73 6.61
C LYS A 30 0.17 -7.89 7.80
N LEU A 31 -0.80 -7.00 7.58
CA LEU A 31 -1.37 -6.15 8.62
C LEU A 31 -2.67 -6.76 9.14
N ALA A 32 -2.62 -7.65 10.14
CA ALA A 32 -3.81 -8.36 10.60
C ALA A 32 -4.92 -7.44 11.18
N THR A 33 -4.57 -6.25 11.67
CA THR A 33 -5.48 -5.35 12.38
C THR A 33 -6.26 -4.41 11.47
N TRP A 34 -6.04 -4.40 10.14
CA TRP A 34 -6.56 -3.35 9.26
C TRP A 34 -8.07 -3.15 9.32
N LYS A 35 -8.83 -4.20 9.64
CA LYS A 35 -10.30 -4.14 9.78
C LYS A 35 -10.75 -3.30 10.97
N THR A 36 -10.01 -3.37 12.08
CA THR A 36 -10.32 -2.65 13.32
C THR A 36 -9.59 -1.32 13.39
N TYR A 37 -8.34 -1.28 12.94
CA TYR A 37 -7.49 -0.09 12.96
C TYR A 37 -6.43 -0.15 11.86
N ILE A 38 -6.33 0.95 11.11
CA ILE A 38 -5.26 1.18 10.15
C ILE A 38 -4.45 2.42 10.54
N PRO A 39 -3.13 2.29 10.75
CA PRO A 39 -2.27 3.46 10.98
C PRO A 39 -2.29 4.42 9.78
N GLY A 40 -2.19 5.72 10.02
CA GLY A 40 -1.93 6.67 8.94
C GLY A 40 -0.48 6.60 8.45
N ASP A 41 -0.22 7.17 7.28
CA ASP A 41 1.12 7.56 6.81
C ASP A 41 2.11 6.42 6.53
N PHE A 42 1.64 5.27 6.05
CA PHE A 42 2.53 4.18 5.60
C PHE A 42 2.15 3.65 4.22
N ILE A 43 3.14 3.06 3.53
CA ILE A 43 2.92 2.46 2.21
C ILE A 43 2.50 1.01 2.37
N CYS A 44 1.48 0.60 1.62
CA CYS A 44 0.96 -0.75 1.63
C CYS A 44 0.54 -1.24 0.24
N VAL A 45 0.52 -2.55 0.09
CA VAL A 45 -0.22 -3.22 -0.97
C VAL A 45 -1.60 -3.57 -0.44
N VAL A 46 -2.63 -3.11 -1.13
CA VAL A 46 -4.03 -3.46 -0.89
C VAL A 46 -4.42 -4.53 -1.89
N VAL A 47 -4.88 -5.67 -1.38
CA VAL A 47 -5.43 -6.77 -2.19
C VAL A 47 -6.95 -6.71 -2.05
N THR A 48 -7.63 -6.43 -3.15
CA THR A 48 -9.08 -6.48 -3.24
C THR A 48 -9.53 -7.79 -3.89
N SER A 49 -10.83 -8.02 -3.96
CA SER A 49 -11.42 -9.14 -4.71
C SER A 49 -11.13 -9.12 -6.21
N GLU A 50 -10.78 -7.95 -6.77
CA GLU A 50 -10.64 -7.74 -8.21
C GLU A 50 -9.21 -7.37 -8.64
N TYR A 51 -8.47 -6.67 -7.79
CA TYR A 51 -7.18 -6.09 -8.16
C TYR A 51 -6.23 -5.97 -6.97
N LYS A 52 -4.97 -5.61 -7.26
CA LYS A 52 -3.93 -5.33 -6.27
C LYS A 52 -3.34 -3.98 -6.59
N VAL A 53 -3.24 -3.10 -5.59
CA VAL A 53 -2.72 -1.74 -5.77
C VAL A 53 -1.72 -1.39 -4.69
N LEU A 54 -0.69 -0.64 -5.08
CA LEU A 54 0.30 -0.07 -4.17
C LEU A 54 -0.14 1.36 -3.81
N ARG A 55 -0.30 1.67 -2.53
CA ARG A 55 -0.84 2.96 -2.06
C ARG A 55 -0.21 3.39 -0.75
N LYS A 56 -0.27 4.70 -0.45
CA LYS A 56 0.06 5.24 0.86
C LYS A 56 -1.24 5.45 1.65
N VAL A 57 -1.34 4.98 2.88
CA VAL A 57 -2.52 5.23 3.73
C VAL A 57 -2.58 6.70 4.10
N SER A 58 -3.74 7.32 3.92
CA SER A 58 -3.97 8.72 4.27
C SER A 58 -3.90 8.92 5.79
N VAL A 59 -3.37 10.07 6.22
CA VAL A 59 -3.27 10.43 7.65
C VAL A 59 -4.65 10.52 8.29
N THR A 60 -5.65 10.93 7.52
CA THR A 60 -7.04 11.05 7.93
C THR A 60 -7.90 9.95 7.30
N GLN A 61 -8.79 9.38 8.10
CA GLN A 61 -9.78 8.39 7.66
C GLN A 61 -11.17 8.97 7.97
N PRO A 62 -11.77 9.70 7.01
CA PRO A 62 -13.03 10.42 7.25
C PRO A 62 -14.26 9.50 7.30
N ASP A 63 -14.13 8.27 6.80
CA ASP A 63 -15.19 7.29 6.68
C ASP A 63 -14.72 5.96 7.31
N GLU A 64 -15.59 5.33 8.10
CA GLU A 64 -15.33 4.04 8.72
C GLU A 64 -15.59 2.86 7.78
N GLN A 65 -16.37 3.04 6.71
CA GLN A 65 -16.72 1.99 5.75
C GLN A 65 -15.69 1.81 4.65
N SER A 66 -14.80 2.79 4.47
CA SER A 66 -13.75 2.77 3.48
C SER A 66 -12.39 3.06 4.11
N ILE A 67 -11.33 2.90 3.31
CA ILE A 67 -9.98 3.30 3.68
C ILE A 67 -9.50 4.30 2.65
N ASN A 68 -9.06 5.45 3.13
CA ASN A 68 -8.48 6.51 2.32
C ASN A 68 -6.98 6.30 2.15
N PHE A 69 -6.54 6.53 0.91
CA PHE A 69 -5.18 6.40 0.47
C PHE A 69 -4.76 7.57 -0.41
N THR A 70 -3.49 7.96 -0.31
CA THR A 70 -2.82 8.85 -1.24
C THR A 70 -2.07 8.06 -2.31
N GLN A 71 -2.16 8.53 -3.56
CA GLN A 71 -1.41 8.07 -4.72
C GLN A 71 -0.84 9.25 -5.51
N MET A 72 0.12 9.00 -6.39
CA MET A 72 0.66 9.97 -7.33
C MET A 72 0.02 9.77 -8.70
N VAL A 73 -0.60 10.83 -9.23
CA VAL A 73 -1.11 10.90 -10.60
C VAL A 73 -0.41 12.09 -11.25
N ASP A 74 0.35 11.82 -12.31
CA ASP A 74 1.12 12.83 -13.05
C ASP A 74 1.98 13.74 -12.15
N GLY A 75 2.60 13.14 -11.12
CA GLY A 75 3.46 13.85 -10.16
C GLY A 75 2.71 14.60 -9.05
N THR A 76 1.38 14.54 -9.02
CA THR A 76 0.55 15.19 -8.01
C THR A 76 -0.04 14.17 -7.04
N PRO A 77 -0.02 14.41 -5.72
CA PRO A 77 -0.71 13.57 -4.75
C PRO A 77 -2.23 13.72 -4.89
N VAL A 78 -2.92 12.60 -5.03
CA VAL A 78 -4.38 12.52 -5.16
C VAL A 78 -4.90 11.50 -4.16
N GLU A 79 -6.02 11.82 -3.53
CA GLU A 79 -6.72 10.91 -2.62
C GLU A 79 -7.55 9.88 -3.40
N SER A 80 -7.62 8.68 -2.87
CA SER A 80 -8.44 7.58 -3.37
C SER A 80 -9.02 6.83 -2.18
N SER A 81 -10.24 6.34 -2.31
CA SER A 81 -10.89 5.57 -1.25
C SER A 81 -11.28 4.20 -1.78
N ILE A 82 -11.04 3.16 -0.96
CA ILE A 82 -11.41 1.78 -1.27
C ILE A 82 -12.36 1.29 -0.17
N PRO A 83 -13.57 0.84 -0.52
CA PRO A 83 -14.51 0.23 0.42
C PRO A 83 -13.92 -0.97 1.15
N LYS A 84 -14.13 -1.09 2.47
CA LYS A 84 -13.56 -2.19 3.28
C LYS A 84 -14.12 -3.56 2.92
N ASP A 85 -15.34 -3.63 2.41
CA ASP A 85 -16.03 -4.87 2.03
C ASP A 85 -15.37 -5.59 0.85
N ILE A 86 -14.72 -4.85 -0.07
CA ILE A 86 -13.97 -5.43 -1.19
C ILE A 86 -12.51 -5.71 -0.87
N ILE A 87 -11.98 -5.22 0.26
CA ILE A 87 -10.59 -5.46 0.68
C ILE A 87 -10.48 -6.84 1.32
N VAL A 88 -9.59 -7.67 0.77
CA VAL A 88 -9.31 -9.02 1.26
C VAL A 88 -8.15 -8.99 2.23
N GLU A 89 -7.05 -8.33 1.84
CA GLU A 89 -5.83 -8.25 2.65
C GLU A 89 -5.10 -6.91 2.46
N ILE A 90 -4.39 -6.47 3.49
CA ILE A 90 -3.46 -5.34 3.43
C ILE A 90 -2.09 -5.80 3.91
N TYR A 91 -1.07 -5.47 3.13
CA TYR A 91 0.33 -5.76 3.43
C TYR A 91 1.11 -4.45 3.54
N LYS A 92 1.70 -4.18 4.69
CA LYS A 92 2.60 -3.05 4.88
C LYS A 92 3.91 -3.31 4.13
N VAL A 93 4.36 -2.30 3.39
CA VAL A 93 5.72 -2.29 2.83
C VAL A 93 6.70 -2.00 3.97
N VAL A 94 7.58 -2.96 4.25
CA VAL A 94 8.60 -2.89 5.32
C VAL A 94 10.02 -2.77 4.77
N GLY A 95 10.18 -2.89 3.45
CA GLY A 95 11.45 -2.66 2.76
C GLY A 95 11.24 -2.42 1.27
N ASN A 96 12.15 -1.65 0.67
CA ASN A 96 12.21 -1.40 -0.77
C ASN A 96 13.66 -1.58 -1.22
N TYR A 97 13.86 -2.35 -2.29
CA TYR A 97 15.15 -2.61 -2.89
C TYR A 97 15.08 -2.30 -4.37
N ARG A 98 15.89 -1.32 -4.77
CA ARG A 98 16.11 -0.94 -6.16
C ARG A 98 17.48 -1.46 -6.59
N ARG A 99 17.52 -2.28 -7.65
CA ARG A 99 18.80 -2.58 -8.30
C ARG A 99 19.31 -1.29 -8.93
N GLN A 100 20.45 -0.81 -8.45
CA GLN A 100 21.23 0.23 -9.13
C GLN A 100 21.93 -0.37 -10.34
#